data_AF-A0A5C6MQP0-F1
#
_entry.id   AF-A0A5C6MQP0-F1
#
_cell.length_a   1.000
_cell.length_b   1.000
_cell.length_c   1.000
_cell.angle_alpha   90.00
_cell.angle_beta   90.00
_cell.angle_gamma   90.00
#
_symmetry.space_group_name_H-M   'P 1'
#
loop_
_entity.id
_entity.type
_entity.pdbx_description
1 polymer ?
#
loop_
_entity_poly.entity_id
_entity_poly.type
_entity_poly.pdbx_seq_one_letter_code
_entity_poly.pdbx_strand_id
1 'polypeptide(L)'
;MSKKRGIPIGQFCKDFNEKTKELKEGIPLPIKIHVKPDRTYDLKIGQPTVSYFLKQAAGIAKGARKTGHETAGMVSVRAVYEIAQVKSQDECFKMRNTPLETVVKGIIGSARSLGIKIVNDLSAEEYRVFLEQREEQLRADAAEAAAAAEASTGKKK
;
A
#
# COMPACT_ATOMS: atom_id res chain seq x y z
N MET A 1 3.10 -20.90 3.69
CA MET A 1 1.67 -21.29 3.87
C MET A 1 1.19 -22.40 2.90
N SER A 2 1.77 -22.60 1.70
CA SER A 2 1.29 -23.66 0.75
C SER A 2 1.60 -25.12 1.12
N LYS A 3 2.70 -25.41 1.85
CA LYS A 3 3.06 -26.81 2.21
C LYS A 3 2.01 -27.54 3.06
N LYS A 4 1.18 -26.82 3.81
CA LYS A 4 0.17 -27.42 4.71
C LYS A 4 -1.15 -27.79 4.02
N ARG A 5 -1.40 -27.32 2.78
CA ARG A 5 -2.70 -27.50 2.09
C ARG A 5 -2.62 -28.36 0.82
N GLY A 6 -1.45 -28.91 0.48
CA GLY A 6 -1.29 -29.84 -0.65
C GLY A 6 -1.50 -29.21 -2.04
N ILE A 7 -1.31 -27.89 -2.16
CA ILE A 7 -1.49 -27.14 -3.42
C ILE A 7 -0.26 -27.33 -4.31
N PRO A 8 -0.40 -27.62 -5.61
CA PRO A 8 0.72 -27.70 -6.54
C PRO A 8 1.32 -26.31 -6.80
N ILE A 9 2.48 -26.04 -6.17
CA ILE A 9 3.15 -24.72 -6.20
C ILE A 9 3.61 -24.35 -7.62
N GLY A 10 4.10 -25.33 -8.40
CA GLY A 10 4.58 -25.09 -9.76
C GLY A 10 3.48 -24.60 -10.70
N GLN A 11 2.26 -25.15 -10.59
CA GLN A 11 1.11 -24.69 -11.38
C GLN A 11 0.67 -23.29 -10.93
N PHE A 12 0.62 -23.06 -9.62
CA PHE A 12 0.25 -21.75 -9.07
C PHE A 12 1.17 -20.63 -9.58
N CYS A 13 2.49 -20.83 -9.59
CA CYS A 13 3.42 -19.81 -10.07
C CYS A 13 3.23 -19.50 -11.55
N LYS A 14 2.93 -20.52 -12.38
CA LYS A 14 2.63 -20.30 -13.81
C LYS A 14 1.34 -19.54 -14.02
N ASP A 15 0.25 -19.98 -13.37
CA ASP A 15 -1.06 -19.33 -13.46
C ASP A 15 -1.03 -17.90 -12.94
N PHE A 16 -0.29 -17.65 -11.86
CA PHE A 16 -0.12 -16.32 -11.29
C PHE A 16 0.62 -15.40 -12.26
N ASN A 17 1.78 -15.83 -12.77
CA ASN A 17 2.56 -15.04 -13.71
C ASN A 17 1.78 -14.78 -15.00
N GLU A 18 1.04 -15.76 -15.51
CA GLU A 18 0.22 -15.58 -16.71
C GLU A 18 -0.87 -14.53 -16.52
N LYS A 19 -1.58 -14.55 -15.39
CA LYS A 19 -2.62 -13.56 -15.07
C LYS A 19 -2.05 -12.18 -14.73
N THR A 20 -0.77 -12.07 -14.37
CA THR A 20 -0.13 -10.79 -14.04
C THR A 20 0.79 -10.25 -15.14
N LYS A 21 0.96 -10.96 -16.26
CA LYS A 21 1.79 -10.53 -17.41
C LYS A 21 1.45 -9.12 -17.92
N GLU A 22 0.17 -8.74 -17.87
CA GLU A 22 -0.30 -7.44 -18.35
C GLU A 22 -0.18 -6.32 -17.28
N LEU A 23 0.11 -6.69 -16.03
CA LEU A 23 0.26 -5.76 -14.92
C LEU A 23 1.73 -5.39 -14.75
N LYS A 24 2.00 -4.11 -14.44
CA LYS A 24 3.37 -3.65 -14.22
C LYS A 24 4.02 -4.43 -13.08
N GLU A 25 5.26 -4.86 -13.32
CA GLU A 25 6.08 -5.55 -12.33
C GLU A 25 6.29 -4.66 -11.09
N GLY A 26 6.34 -5.28 -9.91
CA GLY A 26 6.57 -4.58 -8.64
C GLY A 26 5.31 -4.08 -7.92
N ILE A 27 4.11 -4.23 -8.50
CA ILE A 27 2.87 -3.86 -7.83
C ILE A 27 2.43 -4.97 -6.85
N PRO A 28 2.24 -4.66 -5.55
CA PRO A 28 1.75 -5.62 -4.58
C PRO A 28 0.26 -5.87 -4.79
N LEU A 29 -0.06 -7.05 -5.34
CA LEU A 29 -1.43 -7.51 -5.60
C LEU A 29 -1.89 -8.49 -4.50
N PRO A 30 -3.03 -8.24 -3.85
CA PRO A 30 -3.62 -9.19 -2.92
C PRO A 30 -4.19 -10.39 -3.66
N ILE A 31 -3.88 -11.59 -3.19
CA ILE A 31 -4.31 -12.85 -3.80
C ILE A 31 -5.21 -13.59 -2.81
N LYS A 32 -6.39 -14.01 -3.26
CA LYS A 32 -7.25 -14.94 -2.52
C LYS A 32 -7.20 -16.30 -3.20
N ILE A 33 -6.80 -17.31 -2.43
CA ILE A 33 -6.72 -18.69 -2.88
C ILE A 33 -7.82 -19.47 -2.16
N HIS A 34 -8.82 -19.93 -2.92
CA HIS A 34 -9.82 -20.85 -2.40
C HIS A 34 -9.38 -22.28 -2.72
N VAL A 35 -9.11 -23.08 -1.68
CA VAL A 35 -8.67 -24.47 -1.83
C VAL A 35 -9.89 -25.38 -1.65
N LYS A 36 -10.19 -26.18 -2.66
CA LYS A 36 -11.27 -27.18 -2.63
C LYS A 36 -10.76 -28.50 -2.02
N PRO A 37 -11.67 -29.38 -1.55
CA PRO A 37 -11.30 -30.64 -0.91
C PRO A 37 -10.58 -31.63 -1.85
N ASP A 38 -10.79 -31.49 -3.16
CA ASP A 38 -10.12 -32.23 -4.24
C ASP A 38 -8.68 -31.73 -4.52
N ARG A 39 -8.15 -30.82 -3.70
CA ARG A 39 -6.82 -30.17 -3.84
C ARG A 39 -6.70 -29.28 -5.08
N THR A 40 -7.81 -28.98 -5.76
CA THR A 40 -7.83 -27.91 -6.76
C THR A 40 -7.93 -26.54 -6.06
N TYR A 41 -7.52 -25.48 -6.77
CA TYR A 41 -7.54 -24.13 -6.22
C TYR A 41 -8.15 -23.14 -7.22
N ASP A 42 -8.95 -22.20 -6.70
CA ASP A 42 -9.37 -21.02 -7.44
C ASP A 42 -8.51 -19.83 -7.05
N LEU A 43 -7.80 -19.27 -8.04
CA LEU A 43 -6.96 -18.10 -7.90
C LEU A 43 -7.72 -16.83 -8.27
N LYS A 44 -8.02 -15.98 -7.29
CA LYS A 44 -8.59 -14.65 -7.50
C LYS A 44 -7.54 -13.58 -7.15
N ILE A 45 -7.17 -12.78 -8.14
CA ILE A 45 -6.26 -11.65 -7.98
C ILE A 45 -7.10 -10.40 -7.79
N GLY A 46 -6.91 -9.71 -6.67
CA GLY A 46 -7.56 -8.44 -6.40
C GLY A 46 -6.72 -7.27 -6.93
N GLN A 47 -7.33 -6.09 -6.90
CA GLN A 47 -6.62 -4.86 -7.25
C GLN A 47 -5.54 -4.49 -6.23
N PRO A 48 -4.56 -3.64 -6.61
CA PRO A 48 -3.51 -3.19 -5.71
C PRO A 48 -4.02 -2.64 -4.37
N THR A 49 -3.17 -2.76 -3.36
CA THR A 49 -3.51 -2.28 -2.02
C THR A 49 -3.72 -0.77 -2.00
N VAL A 50 -4.60 -0.29 -1.10
CA VAL A 50 -4.82 1.16 -0.91
C VAL A 50 -3.51 1.86 -0.56
N SER A 51 -2.67 1.22 0.24
CA SER A 51 -1.37 1.77 0.62
C SER A 51 -0.48 2.00 -0.59
N TYR A 52 -0.48 1.09 -1.57
CA TYR A 52 0.27 1.27 -2.81
C TYR A 52 -0.24 2.48 -3.61
N PHE A 53 -1.55 2.57 -3.82
CA PHE A 53 -2.14 3.69 -4.55
C PHE A 53 -1.88 5.05 -3.88
N LEU A 54 -2.02 5.13 -2.56
CA LEU A 54 -1.77 6.36 -1.81
C LEU A 54 -0.29 6.76 -1.83
N LYS A 55 0.62 5.78 -1.72
CA LYS A 55 2.06 6.03 -1.83
C LYS A 55 2.44 6.54 -3.22
N GLN A 56 1.89 5.93 -4.26
CA GLN A 56 2.12 6.36 -5.63
C GLN A 56 1.55 7.76 -5.90
N ALA A 57 0.34 8.05 -5.42
CA ALA A 57 -0.29 9.37 -5.55
C ALA A 57 0.47 10.46 -4.77
N ALA A 58 1.06 10.12 -3.63
CA ALA A 58 1.91 11.02 -2.85
C ALA A 58 3.37 11.05 -3.35
N GLY A 59 3.79 10.16 -4.25
CA GLY A 59 5.19 10.04 -4.67
C GLY A 59 6.15 9.62 -3.55
N ILE A 60 5.68 8.89 -2.54
CA ILE A 60 6.49 8.47 -1.38
C ILE A 60 6.75 6.97 -1.37
N ALA A 61 7.95 6.55 -0.99
CA ALA A 61 8.29 5.12 -0.87
C ALA A 61 7.86 4.51 0.48
N LYS A 62 8.02 5.27 1.57
CA LYS A 62 7.72 4.86 2.95
C LYS A 62 6.68 5.79 3.56
N GLY A 63 5.79 5.23 4.38
CA GLY A 63 4.84 6.00 5.18
C GLY A 63 5.50 6.60 6.41
N ALA A 64 4.71 7.29 7.24
CA ALA A 64 5.16 7.83 8.51
C ALA A 64 5.61 6.70 9.47
N ARG A 65 6.71 6.92 10.17
CA ARG A 65 7.23 6.11 11.27
C ARG A 65 6.48 6.40 12.58
N LYS A 66 6.05 7.64 12.80
CA LYS A 66 5.23 8.15 13.91
C LYS A 66 3.98 8.85 13.37
N THR A 67 3.01 8.05 12.95
CA THR A 67 1.72 8.54 12.43
C THR A 67 1.09 9.55 13.38
N GLY A 68 0.75 10.74 12.87
CA GLY A 68 0.10 11.83 13.62
C GLY A 68 1.06 12.90 14.14
N HIS A 69 2.35 12.59 14.31
CA HIS A 69 3.39 13.57 14.62
C HIS A 69 4.09 14.09 13.37
N GLU A 70 4.28 13.21 12.38
CA GLU A 70 4.86 13.56 11.10
C GLU A 70 3.87 13.34 9.96
N THR A 71 3.95 14.22 8.96
CA THR A 71 3.24 14.05 7.70
C THR A 71 4.20 13.41 6.71
N ALA A 72 3.86 12.25 6.18
CA ALA A 72 4.69 11.54 5.22
C ALA A 72 4.48 12.01 3.78
N GLY A 73 3.28 12.47 3.45
CA GLY A 73 2.93 12.92 2.11
C GLY A 73 1.60 13.67 2.10
N MET A 74 1.29 14.31 0.97
CA MET A 74 0.00 14.96 0.75
C MET A 74 -0.66 14.44 -0.52
N VAL A 75 -1.97 14.31 -0.49
CA VAL A 75 -2.77 13.83 -1.63
C VAL A 75 -4.01 14.70 -1.79
N SER A 76 -4.39 15.00 -3.02
CA SER A 76 -5.58 15.79 -3.30
C SER A 76 -6.87 14.97 -3.12
N VAL A 77 -7.98 15.63 -2.77
CA VAL A 77 -9.30 14.96 -2.70
C VAL A 77 -9.67 14.31 -4.04
N ARG A 78 -9.29 14.93 -5.16
CA ARG A 78 -9.49 14.38 -6.51
C ARG A 78 -8.78 13.04 -6.69
N ALA A 79 -7.51 12.94 -6.29
CA ALA A 79 -6.75 11.69 -6.40
C ALA A 79 -7.37 10.59 -5.52
N VAL A 80 -7.87 10.93 -4.33
CA VAL A 80 -8.60 9.98 -3.46
C VAL A 80 -9.85 9.44 -4.16
N TYR A 81 -10.60 10.30 -4.87
CA TYR A 81 -11.79 9.91 -5.60
C TYR A 81 -11.46 8.99 -6.79
N GLU A 82 -10.42 9.30 -7.56
CA GLU A 82 -9.93 8.47 -8.66
C GLU A 82 -9.50 7.08 -8.16
N ILE A 83 -8.76 7.02 -7.05
CA ILE A 83 -8.39 5.76 -6.40
C ILE A 83 -9.64 4.98 -5.93
N ALA A 84 -10.65 5.68 -5.40
CA ALA A 84 -11.89 5.06 -4.96
C ALA A 84 -12.68 4.45 -6.13
N GLN A 85 -12.73 5.11 -7.28
CA GLN A 85 -13.38 4.58 -8.48
C GLN A 85 -12.69 3.32 -9.01
N VAL A 86 -11.35 3.32 -9.04
CA VAL A 86 -10.61 2.14 -9.45
C VAL A 86 -10.89 1.00 -8.47
N LYS A 87 -10.80 1.28 -7.17
CA LYS A 87 -10.93 0.27 -6.12
C LYS A 87 -12.36 -0.24 -5.90
N SER A 88 -13.39 0.54 -6.22
CA SER A 88 -14.78 0.09 -6.12
C SER A 88 -15.09 -1.08 -7.07
N GLN A 89 -14.26 -1.28 -8.10
CA GLN A 89 -14.37 -2.41 -9.02
C GLN A 89 -13.85 -3.74 -8.43
N ASP A 90 -13.20 -3.71 -7.27
CA ASP A 90 -12.71 -4.91 -6.59
C ASP A 90 -13.88 -5.77 -6.10
N GLU A 91 -13.73 -7.09 -6.16
CA GLU A 91 -14.77 -8.08 -5.88
C GLU A 91 -15.38 -7.92 -4.48
N CYS A 92 -14.57 -7.45 -3.53
CA CYS A 92 -15.00 -7.21 -2.15
C CYS A 92 -16.07 -6.10 -2.04
N PHE A 93 -15.97 -5.06 -2.88
CA PHE A 93 -16.89 -3.93 -2.87
C PHE A 93 -18.08 -4.19 -3.79
N LYS A 94 -17.86 -4.84 -4.94
CA LYS A 94 -18.92 -5.28 -5.85
C LYS A 94 -19.94 -6.17 -5.16
N MET A 95 -19.48 -7.21 -4.44
CA MET A 95 -20.38 -8.14 -3.75
C MET A 95 -21.24 -7.46 -2.67
N ARG A 96 -20.75 -6.35 -2.10
CA ARG A 96 -21.41 -5.63 -1.01
C ARG A 96 -22.26 -4.45 -1.47
N ASN A 97 -22.31 -4.15 -2.77
CA ASN A 97 -22.96 -2.96 -3.33
C ASN A 97 -22.62 -1.69 -2.52
N THR A 98 -21.35 -1.54 -2.15
CA THR A 98 -20.93 -0.46 -1.26
C THR A 98 -20.95 0.87 -2.00
N PRO A 99 -21.63 1.91 -1.48
CA PRO A 99 -21.63 3.22 -2.13
C PRO A 99 -20.21 3.80 -2.17
N LEU A 100 -19.92 4.56 -3.22
CA LEU A 100 -18.58 5.11 -3.45
C LEU A 100 -18.10 5.98 -2.27
N GLU A 101 -19.02 6.69 -1.62
CA GLU A 101 -18.74 7.50 -0.42
C GLU A 101 -18.12 6.68 0.72
N THR A 102 -18.60 5.45 0.93
CA THR A 102 -18.06 4.55 1.96
C THR A 102 -16.66 4.07 1.59
N VAL A 103 -16.42 3.82 0.30
CA VAL A 103 -15.09 3.47 -0.22
C VAL A 103 -14.11 4.63 -0.01
N VAL A 104 -14.52 5.85 -0.34
CA VAL A 104 -13.75 7.08 -0.11
C VAL A 104 -13.41 7.24 1.38
N LYS A 105 -14.38 7.11 2.29
CA LYS A 105 -14.15 7.16 3.74
C LYS A 105 -13.11 6.13 4.21
N GLY A 106 -13.17 4.91 3.67
CA GLY A 106 -12.18 3.87 3.98
C GLY A 106 -10.77 4.21 3.49
N ILE A 107 -10.65 4.83 2.32
CA ILE A 107 -9.37 5.29 1.77
C ILE A 107 -8.82 6.46 2.59
N ILE A 108 -9.66 7.39 3.01
CA ILE A 108 -9.29 8.51 3.89
C ILE A 108 -8.72 7.97 5.22
N GLY A 109 -9.38 6.98 5.82
CA GLY A 109 -8.87 6.32 7.03
C GLY A 109 -7.50 5.67 6.81
N SER A 110 -7.32 5.00 5.66
CA SER A 110 -6.05 4.38 5.28
C SER A 110 -4.92 5.41 5.08
N ALA A 111 -5.24 6.57 4.48
CA ALA A 111 -4.29 7.67 4.31
C ALA A 111 -3.83 8.22 5.67
N ARG A 112 -4.77 8.41 6.60
CA ARG A 112 -4.46 8.86 7.96
C ARG A 112 -3.52 7.89 8.67
N SER A 113 -3.73 6.58 8.56
CA SER A 113 -2.83 5.57 9.16
C SER A 113 -1.42 5.59 8.57
N LEU A 114 -1.27 5.97 7.30
CA LEU A 114 0.02 6.12 6.63
C LEU A 114 0.71 7.47 6.91
N GLY A 115 0.03 8.38 7.61
CA GLY A 115 0.50 9.75 7.84
C GLY A 115 0.39 10.64 6.60
N ILE A 116 -0.52 10.33 5.67
CA ILE A 116 -0.76 11.12 4.47
C ILE A 116 -1.88 12.12 4.76
N LYS A 117 -1.62 13.41 4.52
CA LYS A 117 -2.61 14.48 4.69
C LYS A 117 -3.39 14.69 3.40
N ILE A 118 -4.70 14.86 3.52
CA ILE A 118 -5.57 15.11 2.38
C ILE A 118 -5.81 16.60 2.28
N VAL A 119 -5.60 17.17 1.10
CA VAL A 119 -5.71 18.60 0.83
C VAL A 119 -6.67 18.83 -0.34
N ASN A 120 -7.40 19.93 -0.35
CA ASN A 120 -8.28 20.27 -1.47
C ASN A 120 -7.47 20.73 -2.69
N ASP A 121 -6.62 21.73 -2.48
CA ASP A 121 -5.77 22.33 -3.49
C ASP A 121 -4.30 22.05 -3.15
N LEU A 122 -3.58 21.47 -4.10
CA LEU A 122 -2.16 21.16 -3.93
C LEU A 122 -1.38 21.88 -5.03
N SER A 123 -0.59 22.89 -4.67
CA SER A 123 0.31 23.51 -5.64
C SER A 123 1.57 22.65 -5.82
N ALA A 124 2.04 22.54 -7.05
CA ALA A 124 3.19 21.68 -7.38
C ALA A 124 4.49 22.17 -6.73
N GLU A 125 4.65 23.49 -6.59
CA GLU A 125 5.83 24.13 -6.00
C GLU A 125 5.91 23.85 -4.49
N GLU A 126 4.81 24.03 -3.75
CA GLU A 126 4.77 23.74 -2.32
C GLU A 126 5.04 22.27 -2.03
N TYR A 127 4.55 21.38 -2.91
CA TYR A 127 4.76 19.95 -2.73
C TYR A 127 6.23 19.54 -2.94
N ARG A 128 6.92 20.17 -3.89
CA ARG A 128 8.36 19.92 -4.12
C ARG A 128 9.19 20.30 -2.90
N VAL A 129 8.96 21.49 -2.37
CA VAL A 129 9.65 21.96 -1.16
C VAL A 129 9.39 21.03 0.02
N PHE A 130 8.15 20.56 0.16
CA PHE A 130 7.79 19.59 1.20
C PHE A 130 8.54 18.25 1.05
N LEU A 131 8.69 17.73 -0.17
CA LEU A 131 9.42 16.50 -0.42
C LEU A 131 10.91 16.63 -0.11
N GLU A 132 11.54 17.75 -0.47
CA GLU A 132 12.94 18.04 -0.17
C GLU A 132 13.19 18.09 1.35
N GLN A 133 12.36 18.86 2.07
CA GLN A 133 12.41 18.93 3.54
C GLN A 133 12.23 17.56 4.19
N ARG A 134 11.35 16.73 3.62
CA ARG A 134 11.10 15.38 4.14
C ARG A 134 12.27 14.44 3.88
N GLU A 135 12.94 14.54 2.74
CA GLU A 135 14.12 13.74 2.42
C GLU A 135 15.26 14.06 3.40
N GLU A 136 15.48 15.33 3.72
CA GLU A 136 16.43 15.77 4.73
C GLU A 136 16.09 15.22 6.12
N GLN A 137 14.82 15.30 6.53
CA GLN A 137 14.35 14.72 7.80
C GLN A 137 14.56 13.21 7.85
N LEU A 138 14.22 12.49 6.78
CA LEU A 138 14.42 11.04 6.71
C LEU A 138 15.90 10.67 6.79
N ARG A 139 16.78 11.48 6.22
CA ARG A 139 18.23 11.29 6.31
C ARG A 139 18.74 11.49 7.74
N ALA A 140 18.25 12.51 8.44
CA ALA A 140 18.55 12.75 9.85
C ALA A 140 18.02 11.62 10.75
N ASP A 141 16.74 11.25 10.59
CA ASP A 141 16.10 10.15 11.33
C ASP A 141 16.79 8.79 11.10
N ALA A 142 17.31 8.56 9.90
CA ALA A 142 18.06 7.35 9.56
C ALA A 142 19.43 7.33 10.23
N ALA A 143 20.14 8.47 10.27
CA ALA A 143 21.41 8.59 10.98
C ALA A 143 21.23 8.40 12.50
N GLU A 144 20.19 9.00 13.08
CA GLU A 144 19.84 8.81 14.49
C GLU A 144 19.44 7.36 14.79
N ALA A 145 18.66 6.72 13.91
CA ALA A 145 18.28 5.32 14.08
C ALA A 145 19.48 4.37 13.95
N ALA A 146 20.45 4.66 13.08
CA ALA A 146 21.68 3.91 12.97
C ALA A 146 22.52 4.03 14.25
N ALA A 147 22.69 5.24 14.77
CA ALA A 147 23.39 5.48 16.04
C ALA A 147 22.70 4.78 17.24
N ALA A 148 21.35 4.80 17.29
CA ALA A 148 20.60 4.09 18.31
C ALA A 148 20.69 2.56 18.20
N ALA A 149 20.74 2.03 16.98
CA ALA A 149 20.94 0.60 16.74
C ALA A 149 22.33 0.15 17.23
N GLU A 150 23.39 0.89 16.92
CA GLU A 150 24.75 0.63 17.38
C GLU A 150 24.87 0.66 18.92
N ALA A 151 24.20 1.61 19.58
CA ALA A 151 24.16 1.69 21.04
C ALA A 151 23.43 0.50 21.70
N SER A 152 22.43 -0.08 21.02
CA SER A 152 21.65 -1.21 21.54
C SER A 152 22.40 -2.55 21.44
N THR A 153 23.29 -2.70 20.45
CA THR A 153 24.13 -3.90 20.28
C THR A 153 25.24 -4.04 21.33
N GLY A 154 25.64 -2.96 22.02
CA GLY A 154 26.66 -3.00 23.07
C GLY A 154 26.18 -3.49 24.44
N LYS A 155 24.87 -3.64 24.67
CA LYS A 155 24.29 -4.04 25.97
C LYS A 155 23.99 -5.55 26.11
N LYS A 156 24.27 -6.34 25.07
CA LYS A 156 24.24 -7.83 25.13
C LYS A 156 25.68 -8.35 25.13
N LYS A 157 26.40 -8.17 26.23
CA LYS A 157 27.58 -8.96 26.55
C LYS A 157 27.64 -9.21 28.04
#